data_AF-A0A2S4VHZ7-F1
#
_entry.id   AF-A0A2S4VHZ7-F1
#
_cell.length_a   1.000
_cell.length_b   1.000
_cell.length_c   1.000
_cell.angle_alpha   90.00
_cell.angle_beta   90.00
_cell.angle_gamma   90.00
#
_symmetry.space_group_name_H-M   'P 1'
#
loop_
_entity.id
_entity.type
_entity.pdbx_description
1 polymer ?
#
loop_
_entity_poly.entity_id
_entity_poly.type
_entity_poly.pdbx_seq_one_letter_code
_entity_poly.pdbx_strand_id
1 'polypeptide(L)'
;MSQYAHVPKSELDEEKIRALEEHEIATGPLSVLQSSVKNHTQILIALRNNRKLLARVKAFDRHSNMVLINVKEMWTELPKGKNKKPVNKDRFISRCSYGEILLS
;
A
#
# COMPACT_ATOMS: atom_id res chain seq x y z
N MET A 1 23.49 -9.35 5.53
CA MET A 1 22.56 -10.14 6.37
C MET A 1 22.56 -9.52 7.75
N SER A 2 21.40 -9.15 8.31
CA SER A 2 21.38 -8.51 9.63
C SER A 2 21.82 -9.53 10.69
N GLN A 3 22.64 -9.07 11.63
CA GLN A 3 23.29 -9.91 12.65
C GLN A 3 22.32 -10.50 13.69
N TYR A 4 21.02 -10.27 13.51
CA TYR A 4 19.97 -10.50 14.50
C TYR A 4 18.80 -11.32 13.94
N ALA A 5 18.87 -11.80 12.69
CA ALA A 5 17.81 -12.57 12.04
C ALA A 5 17.46 -13.90 12.77
N HIS A 6 18.37 -14.40 13.60
CA HIS A 6 18.20 -15.63 14.39
C HIS A 6 17.93 -15.39 15.88
N VAL A 7 17.85 -14.14 16.34
CA VAL A 7 17.61 -13.81 17.76
C VAL A 7 16.10 -13.68 17.98
N PRO A 8 15.50 -14.38 18.97
CA PRO A 8 14.08 -14.25 19.26
C PRO A 8 13.74 -12.82 19.66
N LYS A 9 12.65 -12.27 19.10
CA LYS A 9 12.21 -10.87 19.31
C LYS A 9 11.93 -10.52 20.79
N SER A 10 11.81 -11.52 21.66
CA SER A 10 11.61 -11.37 23.11
C SER A 10 12.87 -10.94 23.87
N GLU A 11 14.06 -11.08 23.29
CA GLU A 11 15.35 -10.78 23.94
C GLU A 11 16.00 -9.48 23.44
N LEU A 12 15.33 -8.73 22.57
CA LEU A 12 15.86 -7.53 21.93
C LEU A 12 15.30 -6.27 22.61
N ASP A 13 16.18 -5.32 22.91
CA ASP A 13 15.80 -3.96 23.35
C ASP A 13 14.95 -3.26 22.27
N GLU A 14 14.06 -2.35 22.68
CA GLU A 14 13.14 -1.65 21.77
C GLU A 14 13.85 -0.95 20.61
N GLU A 15 15.04 -0.39 20.85
CA GLU A 15 15.86 0.24 19.81
C GLU A 15 16.34 -0.76 18.75
N LYS A 16 16.71 -1.96 19.19
CA LYS A 16 17.18 -3.04 18.30
C LYS A 16 16.02 -3.60 17.49
N ILE A 17 14.84 -3.72 18.07
CA ILE A 17 13.62 -4.12 17.36
C ILE A 17 13.33 -3.11 16.24
N ARG A 18 13.39 -1.81 16.53
CA ARG A 18 13.17 -0.76 15.54
C ARG A 18 14.18 -0.81 14.39
N ALA A 19 15.47 -0.98 14.71
CA ALA A 19 16.52 -1.11 13.71
C ALA A 19 16.35 -2.36 12.83
N LEU A 20 15.87 -3.47 13.42
CA LEU A 20 15.60 -4.71 12.70
C LEU A 20 14.43 -4.56 11.74
N GLU A 21 13.34 -3.94 12.19
CA GLU A 21 12.19 -3.62 11.36
C GLU A 21 12.57 -2.68 10.21
N GLU A 22 13.38 -1.65 10.48
CA GLU A 22 13.83 -0.72 9.46
C GLU A 22 14.72 -1.41 8.40
N HIS A 23 15.57 -2.34 8.83
CA HIS A 23 16.40 -3.16 7.93
C HIS A 23 15.56 -4.15 7.11
N GLU A 24 14.55 -4.78 7.71
CA GLU A 24 13.59 -5.65 7.01
C GLU A 24 12.79 -4.87 5.97
N ILE A 25 12.37 -3.64 6.29
CA ILE A 25 11.68 -2.75 5.36
C ILE A 25 12.60 -2.34 4.20
N ALA A 26 13.86 -2.00 4.49
CA ALA A 26 14.81 -1.53 3.47
C ALA A 26 15.29 -2.62 2.52
N THR A 27 15.41 -3.86 3.00
CA THR A 27 16.00 -4.97 2.22
C THR A 27 14.94 -5.94 1.69
N GLY A 28 13.71 -5.86 2.21
CA GLY A 28 12.62 -6.78 1.89
C GLY A 28 11.70 -6.29 0.77
N PRO A 29 10.59 -7.00 0.53
CA PRO A 29 9.61 -6.65 -0.50
C PRO A 29 8.93 -5.29 -0.26
N LEU A 30 8.92 -4.78 0.98
CA LEU A 30 8.39 -3.46 1.32
C LEU A 30 9.32 -2.30 0.90
N SER A 31 10.55 -2.59 0.50
CA SER A 31 11.50 -1.57 0.02
C SER A 31 10.97 -0.80 -1.20
N VAL A 32 10.11 -1.42 -2.00
CA VAL A 32 9.42 -0.75 -3.11
C VAL A 32 8.48 0.36 -2.65
N LEU A 33 7.83 0.20 -1.49
CA LEU A 33 7.01 1.25 -0.90
C LEU A 33 7.89 2.35 -0.32
N GLN A 34 9.02 1.99 0.27
CA GLN A 34 9.99 2.96 0.78
C GLN A 34 10.57 3.84 -0.33
N SER A 35 10.95 3.25 -1.47
CA SER A 35 11.41 4.01 -2.64
C SER A 35 10.28 4.86 -3.22
N SER A 36 9.04 4.37 -3.20
CA SER A 36 7.88 5.12 -3.66
C SER A 36 7.57 6.36 -2.81
N VAL A 37 7.74 6.28 -1.50
CA VAL A 37 7.62 7.45 -0.60
C VAL A 37 8.74 8.46 -0.86
N LYS A 38 10.00 8.00 -0.93
CA LYS A 38 11.17 8.87 -1.13
C LYS A 38 11.14 9.62 -2.46
N ASN A 39 10.79 8.91 -3.53
CA ASN A 39 10.75 9.47 -4.89
C ASN A 39 9.39 10.10 -5.23
N HIS A 40 8.44 10.08 -4.30
CA HIS A 40 7.05 10.47 -4.52
C HIS A 40 6.45 9.83 -5.78
N THR A 41 6.79 8.58 -6.10
CA THR A 41 6.31 7.93 -7.32
C THR A 41 4.82 7.62 -7.23
N GLN A 42 4.19 7.59 -8.40
CA GLN A 42 2.80 7.18 -8.52
C GLN A 42 2.72 5.66 -8.56
N ILE A 43 1.91 5.08 -7.70
CA ILE A 43 1.71 3.64 -7.59
C ILE A 43 0.28 3.27 -7.97
N LEU A 44 0.13 2.07 -8.52
CA LEU A 44 -1.16 1.46 -8.79
C LEU A 44 -1.39 0.31 -7.81
N ILE A 45 -2.44 0.41 -7.00
CA ILE A 45 -2.83 -0.60 -6.01
C ILE A 45 -4.07 -1.31 -6.53
N ALA A 46 -4.03 -2.64 -6.61
CA ALA A 46 -5.23 -3.45 -6.87
C ALA A 46 -5.87 -3.86 -5.54
N LEU A 47 -7.17 -3.60 -5.40
CA LEU A 47 -7.95 -3.96 -4.22
C LEU A 47 -8.71 -5.29 -4.42
N ARG A 48 -9.16 -5.89 -3.31
CA ARG A 48 -9.95 -7.14 -3.32
C ARG A 48 -11.31 -6.99 -4.02
N ASN A 49 -11.87 -5.79 -4.04
CA ASN A 49 -13.14 -5.47 -4.68
C ASN A 49 -13.03 -5.26 -6.22
N ASN A 50 -11.93 -5.70 -6.85
CA ASN A 50 -11.61 -5.51 -8.26
C ASN A 50 -11.51 -4.04 -8.71
N ARG A 51 -11.38 -3.11 -7.75
CA ARG A 51 -11.08 -1.71 -8.04
C ARG A 51 -9.57 -1.47 -7.96
N LYS A 52 -9.10 -0.45 -8.66
CA LYS A 52 -7.70 -0.06 -8.69
C LYS A 52 -7.57 1.37 -8.17
N LEU A 53 -6.62 1.61 -7.28
CA LEU A 53 -6.28 2.95 -6.81
C LEU A 53 -4.98 3.40 -7.48
N LEU A 54 -5.02 4.57 -8.11
CA LEU A 54 -3.83 5.27 -8.57
C LEU A 54 -3.54 6.38 -7.56
N ALA A 55 -2.43 6.29 -6.86
CA ALA A 55 -2.14 7.16 -5.72
C ALA A 55 -0.64 7.36 -5.53
N ARG A 56 -0.28 8.28 -4.62
CA ARG A 56 1.08 8.40 -4.11
C ARG A 56 1.09 8.08 -2.62
N VAL A 57 2.10 7.34 -2.17
CA VAL A 57 2.24 6.99 -0.76
C VAL A 57 2.91 8.13 -0.02
N LYS A 58 2.31 8.58 1.07
CA LYS A 58 2.88 9.56 1.99
C LYS A 58 3.56 8.90 3.17
N ALA A 59 2.99 7.81 3.68
CA ALA A 59 3.55 6.99 4.75
C ALA A 59 3.03 5.56 4.60
N PHE A 60 3.76 4.58 5.15
CA PHE A 60 3.33 3.20 5.27
C PHE A 60 3.85 2.59 6.57
N ASP A 61 3.28 1.48 7.00
CA ASP A 61 3.75 0.70 8.15
C ASP A 61 4.11 -0.75 7.78
N ARG A 62 4.55 -1.52 8.78
CA ARG A 62 4.91 -2.95 8.62
C ARG A 62 3.74 -3.86 8.22
N HIS A 63 2.49 -3.43 8.43
CA HIS A 63 1.28 -4.17 8.05
C HIS A 63 0.80 -3.81 6.64
N SER A 64 1.57 -2.99 5.91
CA SER A 64 1.17 -2.44 4.61
C SER A 64 -0.05 -1.52 4.69
N ASN A 65 -0.37 -0.97 5.87
CA ASN A 65 -1.30 0.14 5.95
C ASN A 65 -0.61 1.37 5.38
N MET A 66 -1.23 2.05 4.42
CA MET A 66 -0.65 3.23 3.79
C MET A 66 -1.51 4.47 4.00
N VAL A 67 -0.84 5.61 4.08
CA VAL A 67 -1.45 6.93 3.96
C VAL A 67 -1.25 7.38 2.53
N LEU A 68 -2.35 7.51 1.79
CA LEU A 68 -2.31 7.85 0.38
C LEU A 68 -2.73 9.31 0.15
N ILE A 69 -2.12 9.94 -0.84
CA ILE A 69 -2.49 11.27 -1.33
C ILE A 69 -2.80 11.21 -2.83
N ASN A 70 -3.64 12.15 -3.29
CA ASN A 70 -4.08 12.24 -4.69
C ASN A 70 -4.64 10.92 -5.21
N VAL A 71 -5.55 10.32 -4.42
CA VAL A 71 -6.10 8.99 -4.72
C VAL A 71 -7.15 9.09 -5.82
N LYS A 72 -6.96 8.31 -6.86
CA LYS A 72 -7.92 8.11 -7.93
C LYS A 72 -8.34 6.65 -7.96
N GLU A 73 -9.58 6.39 -7.57
CA GLU A 73 -10.19 5.08 -7.65
C GLU A 73 -10.72 4.84 -9.08
N MET A 74 -10.47 3.66 -9.63
CA MET A 74 -10.85 3.27 -10.99
C MET A 74 -11.47 1.88 -10.96
N TRP A 75 -12.59 1.71 -11.63
CA TRP A 75 -13.24 0.41 -11.79
C TRP A 75 -13.92 0.31 -13.15
N THR A 76 -14.18 -0.92 -13.57
CA THR A 76 -14.90 -1.19 -14.82
C THR A 76 -16.25 -1.76 -14.45
N GLU A 77 -17.32 -1.10 -14.89
CA GLU A 77 -18.67 -1.63 -14.77
C GLU A 77 -18.99 -2.44 -16.02
N LEU A 78 -19.39 -3.70 -15.82
CA LEU A 78 -20.01 -4.50 -16.86
C LEU A 78 -21.52 -4.26 -16.81
N PRO A 79 -22.08 -3.52 -17.78
CA PRO A 79 -23.52 -3.30 -17.84
C PRO A 79 -24.27 -4.62 -18.00
N LYS A 80 -25.29 -4.84 -17.17
CA LYS A 80 -26.21 -5.99 -17.29
C LYS A 80 -27.08 -5.79 -18.54
N GLY A 81 -26.65 -6.32 -19.68
CA GLY A 81 -27.40 -6.31 -20.94
C GLY A 81 -26.60 -6.90 -22.11
N LYS A 82 -27.29 -7.58 -23.04
CA LYS A 82 -26.67 -8.12 -24.25
C LYS A 82 -26.08 -6.95 -25.08
N ASN A 83 -24.79 -7.05 -25.45
CA ASN A 83 -24.05 -6.14 -26.35
C ASN A 83 -23.60 -4.77 -25.82
N LYS A 84 -23.50 -4.55 -24.51
CA LYS A 84 -22.95 -3.28 -23.98
C LYS A 84 -21.46 -3.40 -23.68
N LYS A 85 -20.67 -2.41 -24.12
CA LYS A 85 -19.21 -2.34 -23.88
C LYS A 85 -18.93 -2.09 -22.39
N PRO A 86 -17.84 -2.64 -21.84
CA PRO A 86 -17.40 -2.31 -20.49
C PRO A 86 -17.13 -0.81 -20.37
N VAL A 87 -17.67 -0.19 -19.33
CA VAL A 87 -17.50 1.25 -19.07
C VAL A 87 -16.51 1.43 -17.94
N ASN A 88 -15.42 2.15 -18.22
CA ASN A 88 -14.46 2.54 -17.20
C ASN A 88 -14.98 3.77 -16.46
N LYS A 89 -15.04 3.69 -15.14
CA LYS A 89 -15.36 4.80 -14.25
C LYS A 89 -14.19 5.11 -13.35
N ASP A 90 -14.07 6.38 -12.99
CA ASP A 90 -13.10 6.88 -12.05
C ASP A 90 -13.71 7.87 -11.07
N ARG A 91 -13.15 7.91 -9.86
CA ARG A 91 -13.50 8.85 -8.80
C ARG A 91 -12.25 9.37 -8.12
N PHE A 92 -12.23 10.67 -7.85
CA PHE A 92 -11.19 11.28 -7.00
C PHE A 92 -11.57 11.20 -5.54
N ILE A 93 -10.59 10.85 -4.70
CA ILE A 93 -10.71 10.84 -3.25
C ILE A 93 -9.61 11.75 -2.68
N SER A 94 -10.03 12.81 -2.00
CA SER A 94 -9.17 13.91 -1.55
C SER A 94 -8.31 13.56 -0.33
N ARG A 95 -8.76 12.62 0.52
CA ARG A 95 -8.01 12.08 1.67
C ARG A 95 -8.44 10.64 1.90
N CYS A 96 -7.47 9.72 1.99
CA CYS A 96 -7.71 8.30 2.26
C CYS A 96 -6.65 7.74 3.22
N SER A 97 -7.10 7.19 4.34
CA SER A 97 -6.32 6.28 5.18
C SER A 97 -6.75 4.84 4.87
N TYR A 98 -5.80 3.91 4.75
CA TYR A 98 -6.09 2.52 4.37
C TYR A 98 -7.08 1.79 5.29
N GLY A 99 -7.19 2.20 6.56
CA GLY A 99 -8.16 1.65 7.51
C GLY A 99 -9.62 1.83 7.08
N GLU A 100 -9.94 2.85 6.28
CA GLU A 100 -11.29 3.06 5.73
C GLU A 100 -11.54 2.27 4.44
N ILE A 101 -10.49 1.85 3.73
CA ILE A 101 -10.59 1.20 2.40
C ILE A 101 -10.92 -0.29 2.52
N LEU A 102 -10.54 -0.96 3.62
CA LEU A 102 -10.82 -2.40 3.83
C LEU A 102 -12.25 -2.69 4.32
N LEU A 103 -12.98 -1.67 4.80
CA LEU A 103 -14.36 -1.79 5.32
C LEU A 103 -15.45 -1.39 4.30
N SER A 104 -15.07 -1.01 3.08
CA SER A 104 -15.97 -0.64 1.97
C SER A 104 -15.87 -1.61 0.80
#